data_AF-A0A842QVZ5-F1
#
_entry.id   AF-A0A842QVZ5-F1
#
_cell.length_a   1.000
_cell.length_b   1.000
_cell.length_c   1.000
_cell.angle_alpha   90.00
_cell.angle_beta   90.00
_cell.angle_gamma   90.00
#
_symmetry.space_group_name_H-M   'P 1'
#
loop_
_entity.id
_entity.type
_entity.pdbx_description
1 polymer ?
#
loop_
_entity_poly.entity_id
_entity_poly.type
_entity_poly.pdbx_seq_one_letter_code
_entity_poly.pdbx_strand_id
1 'polypeptide(L)' 'MQFKEKVAYVVGMIIVVYGAFAGKDLSDMSDVIEGVVFLAFFLSIFIVFFYINSRGKGDWHPEPAYGA' A
#
# COMPACT_ATOMS: atom_id res chain seq x y z
N MET A 1 5.82 5.43 -13.21
CA MET A 1 4.85 4.44 -12.68
C MET A 1 3.97 3.94 -13.81
N GLN A 2 4.18 2.70 -14.23
CA GLN A 2 3.44 2.02 -15.29
C GLN A 2 1.96 1.85 -14.90
N PHE A 3 1.04 1.76 -15.86
CA PHE A 3 -0.40 1.63 -15.59
C PHE A 3 -0.72 0.43 -14.67
N LYS A 4 0.01 -0.69 -14.84
CA LYS A 4 -0.12 -1.89 -14.01
C LYS A 4 0.21 -1.63 -12.54
N GLU A 5 1.25 -0.85 -12.28
CA GLU A 5 1.65 -0.48 -10.92
C GLU A 5 0.56 0.38 -10.26
N LYS A 6 0.02 1.38 -10.98
CA LYS A 6 -1.09 2.21 -10.48
C LYS A 6 -2.30 1.37 -10.09
N VAL A 7 -2.67 0.38 -10.91
CA VAL A 7 -3.78 -0.54 -10.62
C VAL A 7 -3.47 -1.39 -9.38
N ALA A 8 -2.27 -1.96 -9.28
CA ALA A 8 -1.84 -2.72 -8.10
C ALA A 8 -1.88 -1.87 -6.81
N TYR A 9 -1.49 -0.60 -6.91
CA TYR A 9 -1.55 0.34 -5.80
C TYR A 9 -2.98 0.65 -5.35
N VAL A 10 -3.91 0.92 -6.29
CA VAL A 10 -5.32 1.19 -5.97
C VAL A 10 -5.99 -0.05 -5.38
N VAL A 11 -5.78 -1.21 -5.98
CA VAL A 11 -6.34 -2.49 -5.48
C VAL A 11 -5.76 -2.84 -4.10
N GLY A 12 -4.44 -2.67 -3.91
CA GLY A 12 -3.80 -2.88 -2.62
C GLY A 12 -4.34 -1.97 -1.52
N MET A 13 -4.58 -0.69 -1.83
CA MET A 13 -5.22 0.25 -0.90
C MET A 13 -6.61 -0.21 -0.46
N ILE A 14 -7.44 -0.68 -1.41
CA ILE A 14 -8.80 -1.17 -1.09
C ILE A 14 -8.74 -2.40 -0.17
N ILE A 15 -7.82 -3.34 -0.44
CA ILE A 15 -7.64 -4.54 0.40
C ILE A 15 -7.21 -4.17 1.81
N VAL A 16 -6.27 -3.23 1.95
CA VAL A 16 -5.78 -2.76 3.27
C VAL A 16 -6.90 -2.08 4.06
N VAL A 17 -7.67 -1.19 3.41
CA VAL A 17 -8.80 -0.51 4.06
C VAL A 17 -9.84 -1.53 4.51
N TYR A 18 -10.21 -2.47 3.65
CA TYR A 18 -11.16 -3.53 4.01
C TYR A 18 -10.62 -4.40 5.15
N GLY A 19 -9.37 -4.85 5.05
CA GLY A 19 -8.74 -5.68 6.08
C GLY A 19 -8.59 -4.98 7.44
N ALA A 20 -8.37 -3.67 7.45
CA ALA A 20 -8.22 -2.90 8.69
C ALA A 20 -9.51 -2.86 9.53
N PHE A 21 -10.67 -2.94 8.88
CA PHE A 21 -11.99 -2.84 9.51
C PHE A 21 -12.85 -4.11 9.39
N ALA A 22 -12.39 -5.13 8.66
CA ALA A 22 -13.13 -6.38 8.50
C ALA A 22 -13.32 -7.07 9.86
N GLY A 23 -14.57 -7.31 10.23
CA GLY A 23 -14.94 -7.99 11.48
C GLY A 23 -14.91 -7.10 12.74
N LYS A 24 -14.65 -5.80 12.61
CA LYS A 24 -14.67 -4.84 13.73
C LYS A 24 -16.05 -4.22 13.90
N ASP A 25 -16.41 -3.90 15.14
CA ASP A 25 -17.64 -3.16 15.42
C ASP A 25 -17.37 -1.65 15.25
N LEU A 26 -17.95 -1.07 14.20
CA LEU A 26 -17.78 0.37 13.91
C LEU A 26 -18.59 1.27 14.87
N SER A 27 -19.43 0.71 15.73
CA SER A 27 -20.13 1.44 16.78
C SER A 27 -19.32 1.56 18.07
N ASP A 28 -18.28 0.72 18.26
CA ASP A 28 -17.33 0.82 19.36
C ASP A 28 -16.13 1.67 18.96
N MET A 29 -15.89 2.74 19.73
CA MET A 29 -14.79 3.67 19.45
C MET A 29 -13.41 3.03 19.66
N SER A 30 -13.29 2.01 20.51
CA SER A 30 -12.04 1.26 20.72
C SER A 30 -11.64 0.48 19.46
N ASP A 31 -12.57 -0.26 18.88
CA ASP A 31 -12.37 -1.05 17.66
C ASP A 31 -12.03 -0.14 16.47
N VAL A 32 -12.70 1.00 16.36
CA VAL A 32 -12.42 2.00 15.33
C VAL A 32 -10.99 2.53 15.46
N ILE A 33 -10.54 2.89 16.66
CA ILE A 33 -9.17 3.36 16.91
C ILE A 33 -8.15 2.28 16.53
N GLU A 34 -8.40 1.03 16.91
CA GLU A 34 -7.53 -0.09 16.55
C GLU A 34 -7.43 -0.25 15.03
N GLY A 35 -8.56 -0.17 14.31
CA GLY A 35 -8.60 -0.18 12.85
C GLY A 35 -7.80 0.97 12.22
N VAL A 36 -7.91 2.17 12.77
CA VAL A 36 -7.16 3.35 12.30
C VAL A 36 -5.65 3.20 12.55
N VAL A 37 -5.24 2.70 13.71
CA VAL A 37 -3.80 2.44 14.00
C VAL A 37 -3.24 1.40 13.04
N PHE A 38 -3.99 0.33 12.80
CA PHE A 38 -3.60 -0.70 11.83
C PHE A 38 -3.49 -0.12 10.41
N LEU A 39 -4.46 0.68 9.99
CA LEU A 39 -4.45 1.36 8.70
C LEU A 39 -3.26 2.31 8.55
N ALA A 40 -2.96 3.11 9.58
CA ALA A 40 -1.84 4.04 9.59
C ALA A 40 -0.49 3.32 9.47
N PHE A 41 -0.34 2.15 10.09
CA PHE A 41 0.84 1.31 9.93
C PHE A 41 1.04 0.88 8.47
N PHE A 42 0.02 0.34 7.81
CA PHE A 42 0.14 -0.05 6.40
C PHE A 42 0.34 1.13 5.46
N LEU A 43 -0.29 2.27 5.74
CA LEU A 43 -0.08 3.51 5.00
C LEU A 43 1.37 3.99 5.11
N SER A 44 1.99 3.86 6.28
CA SER A 44 3.40 4.23 6.47
C SER A 44 4.33 3.40 5.57
N ILE A 45 4.10 2.09 5.47
CA ILE A 45 4.85 1.19 4.57
C ILE A 45 4.66 1.63 3.11
N PHE A 46 3.42 1.93 2.73
CA PHE A 46 3.08 2.37 1.38
C PHE A 46 3.78 3.69 1.00
N ILE A 47 3.79 4.66 1.91
CA ILE A 47 4.47 5.95 1.71
C ILE A 47 5.98 5.74 1.57
N VAL A 48 6.59 4.90 2.39
CA VAL A 48 8.02 4.56 2.29
C VAL A 48 8.31 3.91 0.93
N PHE A 49 7.47 2.97 0.50
CA PHE A 49 7.61 2.30 -0.78
C PHE A 49 7.47 3.27 -1.95
N PHE A 50 6.49 4.18 -1.90
CA PHE A 50 6.32 5.24 -2.89
C PHE A 50 7.52 6.18 -2.93
N TYR A 51 8.03 6.58 -1.76
CA TYR A 51 9.20 7.44 -1.63
C TYR A 51 10.44 6.82 -2.27
N ILE A 52 10.70 5.53 -2.02
CA ILE A 52 11.81 4.78 -2.62
C ILE A 52 11.67 4.71 -4.15
N ASN A 53 10.47 4.37 -4.65
CA ASN A 53 10.19 4.32 -6.08
C ASN A 53 10.32 5.68 -6.76
N SER A 54 9.87 6.76 -6.13
CA SER A 54 9.95 8.13 -6.67
C SER A 54 11.39 8.63 -6.86
N ARG A 55 12.36 8.08 -6.12
CA ARG A 55 13.78 8.43 -6.23
C ARG A 55 14.52 7.64 -7.33
N GLY A 56 13.83 6.86 -8.15
CA GLY A 56 14.41 6.17 -9.31
C GLY A 56 15.38 5.02 -8.96
N LYS A 57 15.50 4.63 -7.68
CA LYS A 57 16.20 3.39 -7.27
C LYS A 57 15.26 2.17 -7.20
N GLY A 58 13.97 2.41 -7.35
CA GLY A 58 12.93 1.39 -7.41
C GLY A 58 12.31 1.29 -8.79
N ASP A 59 13.09 1.55 -9.86
CA ASP A 59 12.66 1.13 -11.18
C ASP A 59 12.60 -0.40 -11.17
N TRP A 60 11.41 -0.93 -10.93
CA TRP A 60 11.00 -2.31 -11.22
C TRP A 60 10.97 -2.56 -12.73
N HIS A 61 11.77 -1.83 -13.50
CA HIS A 61 12.22 -2.33 -14.77
C HIS A 61 13.04 -3.57 -14.42
N PRO A 62 12.62 -4.79 -14.78
CA PRO A 62 13.63 -5.78 -15.08
C PRO A 62 14.49 -5.08 -16.13
N GLU A 63 15.70 -4.66 -15.74
CA GLU A 63 16.75 -4.53 -16.74
C GLU A 63 16.63 -5.80 -17.58
N PRO A 64 16.48 -5.70 -18.91
CA PRO A 64 16.56 -6.90 -19.73
C PRO A 64 17.85 -7.60 -19.28
N ALA A 65 17.69 -8.82 -18.77
CA ALA A 65 18.83 -9.58 -18.29
C ALA A 65 19.77 -9.74 -19.49
N TYR A 66 20.82 -8.92 -19.50
CA TYR A 66 21.79 -8.78 -20.57
C TYR A 66 21.29 -8.08 -21.85
N GLY A 67 22.15 -7.20 -22.38
CA GLY A 67 21.84 -6.27 -23.47
C GLY A 67 21.76 -6.87 -24.88
N ALA A 68 21.69 -5.96 -25.85
CA ALA A 68 21.68 -6.18 -27.30
C ALA A 68 20.38 -6.73 -27.89
#